data_AF-A0A9P9CQF7-F1
#
_entry.id   AF-A0A9P9CQF7-F1
#
_cell.length_a   1.000
_cell.length_b   1.000
_cell.length_c   1.000
_cell.angle_alpha   90.00
_cell.angle_beta   90.00
_cell.angle_gamma   90.00
#
_symmetry.space_group_name_H-M   'P 1'
#
loop_
_entity.id
_entity.type
_entity.pdbx_description
1 polymer ?
#
loop_
_entity_poly.entity_id
_entity_poly.type
_entity_poly.pdbx_seq_one_letter_code
_entity_poly.pdbx_strand_id
1 'polypeptide(L)' 'MSLNAVYSEWSLNQGLIPIISCAAVLASTVYFARRVRVKATIRVTELYVHPIKSCRGTSVQSTRFTPTGLEVRTSGNSGK' A
#
# COMPACT_ATOMS: atom_id res chain seq x y z
N MET A 1 15.06 30.01 -29.99
CA MET A 1 15.38 29.31 -28.72
C MET A 1 15.99 27.96 -29.09
N SER A 2 17.31 27.88 -28.99
CA SER A 2 18.14 26.89 -29.69
C SER A 2 18.36 25.65 -28.83
N LEU A 3 17.75 24.53 -29.21
CA LEU A 3 18.00 23.18 -28.65
C LEU A 3 19.44 22.70 -28.88
N ASN A 4 20.22 23.41 -29.72
CA ASN A 4 21.59 23.04 -30.08
C ASN A 4 22.64 23.46 -29.05
N ALA A 5 22.30 24.33 -28.08
CA ALA A 5 23.26 24.82 -27.09
C ALA A 5 23.51 23.86 -25.91
N VAL A 6 22.56 22.96 -25.61
CA VAL A 6 22.71 21.99 -24.51
C VAL A 6 23.46 20.73 -24.95
N TYR A 7 23.47 20.44 -26.25
CA TYR A 7 24.15 19.26 -26.81
C TYR A 7 25.63 19.51 -27.14
N SER A 8 26.05 20.77 -27.28
CA SER A 8 27.41 21.14 -27.71
C SER A 8 28.46 21.15 -26.60
N GLU A 9 28.08 20.98 -25.33
CA GLU A 9 29.02 20.96 -24.19
C GLU A 9 29.45 19.53 -23.78
N TRP A 10 28.99 18.51 -24.51
CA TRP A 10 29.28 17.09 -24.22
C TRP A 10 30.47 16.49 -24.99
N SER A 11 31.25 17.32 -25.70
CA SER A 11 32.27 16.84 -26.65
C SER A 11 33.74 17.01 -26.18
N LEU A 12 34.03 16.98 -24.87
CA LEU A 12 35.41 17.20 -24.40
C LEU A 12 35.91 16.32 -23.24
N ASN A 13 35.35 15.12 -23.04
CA ASN A 13 36.01 14.09 -22.21
C ASN A 13 35.63 12.64 -22.62
N GLN A 14 36.36 12.09 -23.60
CA GLN A 14 36.21 10.69 -24.03
C GLN A 14 36.81 9.70 -23.02
N GLY A 15 35.99 9.25 -22.06
CA GLY A 15 36.32 8.09 -21.22
C GLY A 15 35.46 7.88 -19.98
N LEU A 16 34.86 8.94 -19.43
CA LEU A 16 34.16 8.88 -18.13
C LEU A 16 32.63 9.02 -18.22
N ILE A 17 32.11 9.37 -19.40
CA ILE A 17 30.70 9.72 -19.62
C ILE A 17 29.71 8.52 -19.66
N PRO A 18 30.04 7.31 -20.16
CA PRO A 18 29.02 6.25 -20.27
C PRO A 18 28.60 5.69 -18.90
N ILE A 19 29.48 5.78 -17.89
CA ILE A 19 29.27 5.21 -16.55
C ILE A 19 28.31 6.09 -15.72
N ILE A 20 28.44 7.42 -15.85
CA ILE A 20 27.59 8.40 -15.13
C ILE A 20 26.14 8.32 -15.63
N SER A 21 25.94 8.12 -16.94
CA SER A 21 24.61 7.88 -17.53
C SER A 21 23.96 6.61 -16.98
N CYS A 22 24.71 5.50 -16.95
CA CYS A 22 24.19 4.21 -16.51
C CYS A 22 23.81 4.22 -15.02
N ALA A 23 24.63 4.83 -14.16
CA ALA A 23 24.34 4.95 -12.73
C ALA A 23 23.08 5.80 -12.46
N ALA A 24 22.88 6.89 -13.20
CA ALA A 24 21.71 7.76 -13.04
C ALA A 24 20.41 7.07 -13.51
N VAL A 25 20.47 6.31 -14.60
CA VAL A 25 19.32 5.53 -15.12
C VAL A 25 18.95 4.38 -14.18
N LEU A 26 19.95 3.65 -13.65
CA LEU A 26 19.73 2.60 -12.66
C LEU A 26 19.20 3.17 -11.34
N ALA A 27 19.76 4.27 -10.85
CA ALA A 27 19.26 4.93 -9.63
C ALA A 27 17.81 5.42 -9.81
N SER A 28 17.46 5.98 -10.97
CA SER A 28 16.11 6.48 -11.24
C SER A 28 15.07 5.36 -11.35
N THR A 29 15.41 4.25 -12.03
CA THR A 29 14.53 3.08 -12.15
C THR A 29 14.35 2.37 -10.81
N VAL A 30 15.41 2.19 -10.02
CA VAL A 30 15.34 1.62 -8.66
C VAL A 30 14.56 2.53 -7.71
N TYR A 31 14.75 3.85 -7.80
CA TYR A 31 14.01 4.83 -7.01
C TYR A 31 12.51 4.76 -7.30
N PHE A 32 12.14 4.67 -8.58
CA PHE A 32 10.74 4.55 -8.98
C PHE A 32 10.14 3.22 -8.52
N ALA A 33 10.86 2.10 -8.68
CA ALA A 33 10.41 0.78 -8.23
C ALA A 33 10.19 0.70 -6.71
N ARG A 34 11.02 1.38 -5.90
CA ARG A 34 10.88 1.43 -4.43
C ARG A 34 9.74 2.33 -3.95
N ARG A 35 9.20 3.23 -4.78
CA ARG A 35 8.21 4.22 -4.35
C ARG A 35 6.75 3.79 -4.48
N VAL A 36 6.45 2.64 -5.08
CA VAL A 36 5.08 2.16 -5.23
C VAL A 36 4.58 1.55 -3.91
N ARG A 37 4.13 2.41 -2.99
CA ARG A 37 3.35 1.99 -1.81
C ARG A 37 1.89 1.86 -2.23
N VAL A 38 1.42 0.66 -2.54
CA VAL A 38 -0.01 0.40 -2.75
C VAL A 38 -0.72 0.52 -1.40
N LYS A 39 -1.41 1.64 -1.17
CA LYS A 39 -2.36 1.79 -0.06
C LYS A 39 -3.71 1.26 -0.51
N ALA A 40 -3.99 -0.02 -0.25
CA ALA A 40 -5.34 -0.55 -0.37
C ALA A 40 -6.17 -0.08 0.83
N THR A 41 -7.26 0.64 0.56
CA THR A 41 -8.23 1.01 1.60
C THR A 41 -9.31 -0.06 1.62
N ILE A 42 -9.41 -0.81 2.71
CA ILE A 42 -10.43 -1.86 2.89
C ILE A 42 -11.54 -1.29 3.77
N ARG A 43 -12.78 -1.35 3.29
CA ARG A 43 -13.98 -1.02 4.08
C ARG A 43 -14.69 -2.30 4.46
N VAL A 44 -14.85 -2.53 5.77
CA VAL A 44 -15.67 -3.62 6.30
C VAL A 44 -17.12 -3.17 6.27
N THR A 45 -17.99 -3.93 5.60
CA THR A 45 -19.43 -3.62 5.50
C THR A 45 -20.21 -4.21 6.67
N GLU A 46 -19.93 -5.47 7.02
CA GLU A 46 -20.68 -6.20 8.04
C GLU A 46 -19.77 -7.17 8.80
N LEU A 47 -20.06 -7.36 10.08
CA LEU A 47 -19.36 -8.30 10.96
C LEU A 47 -20.38 -9.27 11.56
N TYR A 48 -20.15 -10.57 11.37
CA TYR A 48 -20.99 -11.63 11.91
C TYR A 48 -20.23 -12.47 12.91
N VAL A 49 -20.80 -12.62 14.11
CA VAL A 49 -20.24 -13.50 15.15
C VAL A 49 -21.14 -14.71 15.35
N HIS A 50 -20.55 -15.89 15.25
CA HIS A 50 -21.23 -17.17 15.38
C HIS A 50 -20.87 -17.82 16.72
N PRO A 51 -21.80 -17.87 17.70
CA PRO A 51 -21.54 -18.49 18.99
C PRO A 51 -21.44 -20.02 18.88
N ILE A 52 -22.17 -20.60 17.92
CA ILE A 52 -22.13 -22.02 17.59
C ILE A 52 -21.76 -22.13 16.11
N LYS A 53 -20.78 -22.99 15.81
CA LYS A 53 -20.34 -23.25 14.44
C LYS A 53 -21.53 -23.69 13.59
N SER A 54 -21.64 -23.12 12.38
CA SER A 54 -22.71 -23.40 11.41
C SER A 54 -24.11 -22.90 11.78
N CYS A 55 -24.31 -22.24 12.92
CA CYS A 55 -25.59 -21.60 13.26
C CYS A 55 -25.69 -20.16 12.70
N ARG A 56 -26.88 -19.56 12.82
CA ARG A 56 -27.11 -18.15 12.46
C ARG A 56 -26.19 -17.23 13.27
N GLY A 57 -25.46 -16.36 12.60
CA GLY A 57 -24.58 -15.37 13.21
C GLY A 57 -25.33 -14.11 13.64
N THR A 58 -24.83 -13.44 14.66
CA THR A 58 -25.31 -12.13 15.09
C THR A 58 -24.51 -11.05 14.39
N SER A 59 -25.21 -10.09 13.76
CA SER A 59 -24.57 -8.91 13.17
C SER A 59 -24.19 -7.92 14.26
N VAL A 60 -22.93 -7.48 14.27
CA VAL A 60 -22.37 -6.56 15.26
C VAL A 60 -21.65 -5.41 14.57
N GLN A 61 -21.66 -4.23 15.18
CA GLN A 61 -20.91 -3.08 14.65
C GLN A 61 -19.44 -3.12 15.05
N SER A 62 -19.13 -3.67 16.23
CA SER A 62 -17.77 -3.82 16.73
C SER A 62 -17.66 -5.04 17.63
N THR A 63 -16.46 -5.60 17.71
CA THR A 63 -16.15 -6.75 18.55
C THR A 63 -14.67 -6.71 18.91
N ARG A 64 -14.30 -7.31 20.04
CA ARG A 64 -12.89 -7.41 20.44
C ARG A 64 -12.31 -8.72 19.92
N PHE A 65 -11.17 -8.64 19.25
CA PHE A 65 -10.40 -9.80 18.84
C PHE A 65 -9.52 -10.28 19.99
N THR A 66 -9.65 -11.55 20.36
CA THR A 66 -8.81 -12.24 21.33
C THR A 66 -8.17 -13.46 20.67
N PRO A 67 -7.06 -13.99 21.22
CA PRO A 67 -6.43 -15.20 20.68
C PRO A 67 -7.36 -16.42 20.64
N THR A 68 -8.41 -16.43 21.47
CA THR A 68 -9.41 -17.51 21.56
C THR A 68 -10.64 -17.27 20.68
N GLY A 69 -10.84 -16.05 20.15
CA GLY A 69 -11.97 -15.75 19.27
C GLY A 69 -12.42 -14.29 19.28
N LEU A 70 -13.70 -14.07 18.99
CA LEU A 70 -14.33 -12.76 19.01
C LEU A 70 -15.20 -12.63 20.27
N GLU A 71 -14.90 -11.66 21.12
CA GLU A 71 -15.73 -11.34 22.28
C GLU A 71 -16.85 -10.39 21.88
N VAL A 72 -18.09 -10.89 21.91
CA VAL A 72 -19.28 -10.07 21.71
C VAL A 72 -19.62 -9.37 23.02
N ARG A 73 -19.50 -8.04 23.05
CA ARG A 73 -20.13 -7.23 24.09
C ARG A 73 -21.52 -6.87 23.61
N THR A 74 -22.52 -7.66 23.99
CA THR A 74 -23.91 -7.31 23.74
C THR A 74 -24.30 -6.13 24.66
N SER A 75 -24.21 -4.91 24.13
CA SER A 75 -25.00 -3.81 24.70
C SER A 75 -26.44 -4.09 24.29
N GLY A 76 -27.16 -4.81 25.16
CA GLY A 76 -28.52 -5.22 24.91
C GLY A 76 -29.39 -4.00 24.65
N ASN A 77 -29.96 -3.91 23.45
CA ASN A 77 -31.25 -3.25 23.30
C ASN A 77 -32.31 -4.35 23.41
N SER A 78 -32.78 -4.57 24.63
CA SER A 78 -34.01 -5.31 24.90
C SER A 78 -35.16 -4.48 24.35
N GLY A 79 -35.58 -4.78 23.14
CA GLY A 79 -36.63 -4.07 22.43
C GLY A 79 -37.67 -5.04 21.91
N LYS A 80 -38.62 -5.40 22.79
CA LYS A 80 -39.96 -5.98 22.57
C LYS A 80 -40.13 -7.05 21.49
#